data_AF-A0A1M6ANF3-F1
#
_entry.id   AF-A0A1M6ANF3-F1
#
_cell.length_a   1.000
_cell.length_b   1.000
_cell.length_c   1.000
_cell.angle_alpha   90.00
_cell.angle_beta   90.00
_cell.angle_gamma   90.00
#
_symmetry.space_group_name_H-M   'P 1'
#
loop_
_entity.id
_entity.type
_entity.pdbx_description
1 polymer ?
#
loop_
_entity_poly.entity_id
_entity_poly.type
_entity_poly.pdbx_seq_one_letter_code
_entity_poly.pdbx_strand_id
1 'polypeptide(L)'
;MWFDFLMDDGKAVFELSRQYKGVFVPVFLKLIMTLIIGVYAVISIGITAISGALSGIGSARDIEVIISILAPMFIFLVFGYIIFMIFWALIEVGSINLYRAAINGEKPTREHFLTGIKRYMMRVFGGKLFIHFLVLILSPLLIIFFVIYAVILGIPTAGWAVVFLTVVIGAYFATWTIAIVNDDLGVFKGLGASFRLAKRHFKPMFILVLSMMMVVRYSSWILGPLAFVFLGWFLGGVVRTFFRIVLYKTYLRYEEKVQYP
;
A
#
# COMPACT_ATOMS: atom_id res chain seq x y z
N MET A 1 -0.67 -29.38 -0.25
CA MET A 1 0.39 -29.12 0.75
C MET A 1 0.62 -27.62 1.00
N TRP A 2 1.08 -26.82 0.02
CA TRP A 2 1.32 -25.38 0.29
C TRP A 2 0.04 -24.55 0.50
N PHE A 3 -1.06 -24.94 -0.17
CA PHE A 3 -2.37 -24.30 -0.01
C PHE A 3 -2.95 -24.57 1.39
N ASP A 4 -2.78 -25.80 1.89
CA ASP A 4 -3.22 -26.19 3.23
C ASP A 4 -2.55 -25.33 4.30
N PHE A 5 -1.23 -25.09 4.18
CA PHE A 5 -0.51 -24.18 5.09
C PHE A 5 -1.06 -22.74 5.04
N LEU A 6 -1.44 -22.25 3.86
CA LEU A 6 -2.01 -20.92 3.70
C LEU A 6 -3.42 -20.83 4.33
N MET A 7 -4.20 -21.90 4.23
CA MET A 7 -5.50 -22.02 4.88
C MET A 7 -5.36 -22.09 6.41
N ASP A 8 -4.37 -22.82 6.91
CA ASP A 8 -4.09 -22.89 8.35
C ASP A 8 -3.63 -21.55 8.90
N ASP A 9 -2.75 -20.83 8.17
CA ASP A 9 -2.37 -19.46 8.51
C ASP A 9 -3.61 -18.54 8.52
N GLY A 10 -4.52 -18.70 7.54
CA GLY A 10 -5.78 -17.98 7.49
C GLY A 10 -6.69 -18.24 8.70
N LYS A 11 -6.84 -19.49 9.13
CA LYS A 11 -7.62 -19.87 10.32
C LYS A 11 -7.01 -19.30 11.60
N ALA A 12 -5.69 -19.43 11.76
CA ALA A 12 -4.98 -18.90 12.92
C ALA A 12 -5.13 -17.37 13.02
N VAL A 13 -5.06 -16.67 11.88
CA VAL A 13 -5.30 -15.22 11.82
C VAL A 13 -6.75 -14.87 12.13
N PHE A 14 -7.71 -15.69 11.71
CA PHE A 14 -9.12 -15.49 12.06
C PHE A 14 -9.32 -15.56 13.57
N GLU A 15 -8.77 -16.55 14.25
CA GLU A 15 -8.82 -16.68 15.71
C GLU A 15 -8.15 -15.50 16.41
N LEU A 16 -6.93 -15.14 15.98
CA LEU A 16 -6.19 -14.00 16.51
C LEU A 16 -6.97 -12.68 16.33
N SER A 17 -7.63 -12.50 15.18
CA SER A 17 -8.43 -11.31 14.90
C SER A 17 -9.69 -11.21 15.77
N ARG A 18 -10.25 -12.36 16.19
CA ARG A 18 -11.36 -12.43 17.15
C ARG A 18 -10.90 -12.09 18.55
N GLN A 19 -9.73 -12.60 18.95
CA GLN A 19 -9.14 -12.38 20.28
C GLN A 19 -8.66 -10.93 20.46
N TYR A 20 -7.99 -10.37 19.45
CA TYR A 20 -7.33 -9.07 19.54
C TYR A 20 -7.88 -8.09 18.50
N LYS A 21 -9.06 -7.52 18.75
CA LYS A 21 -9.66 -6.48 17.89
C LYS A 21 -8.75 -5.25 17.66
N GLY A 22 -7.80 -5.01 18.56
CA GLY A 22 -6.82 -3.92 18.47
C GLY A 22 -5.94 -3.95 17.21
N VAL A 23 -5.78 -5.10 16.55
CA VAL A 23 -5.02 -5.20 15.28
C VAL A 23 -5.67 -4.41 14.14
N PHE A 24 -6.96 -4.05 14.25
CA PHE A 24 -7.68 -3.26 13.24
C PHE A 24 -7.66 -1.75 13.50
N VAL A 25 -7.13 -1.26 14.63
CA VAL A 25 -7.00 0.18 14.91
C VAL A 25 -6.31 0.95 13.76
N PRO A 26 -5.24 0.43 13.13
CA PRO A 26 -4.61 1.10 11.99
C PRO A 26 -5.52 1.30 10.77
N VAL A 27 -6.59 0.50 10.61
CA VAL A 27 -7.59 0.68 9.55
C VAL A 27 -8.35 1.98 9.76
N PHE A 28 -8.79 2.25 10.98
CA PHE A 28 -9.48 3.50 11.33
C PHE A 28 -8.56 4.71 11.14
N LEU A 29 -7.30 4.60 11.56
CA LEU A 29 -6.31 5.66 11.33
C LEU A 29 -6.12 5.96 9.83
N LYS A 30 -6.03 4.92 8.99
CA LYS A 30 -5.94 5.10 7.52
C LYS A 30 -7.18 5.80 6.96
N LEU A 31 -8.37 5.42 7.42
CA LEU A 31 -9.62 6.01 6.93
C LEU A 31 -9.74 7.48 7.32
N ILE A 32 -9.48 7.80 8.59
CA ILE A 32 -9.49 9.19 9.08
C ILE A 32 -8.49 10.03 8.29
N MET A 33 -7.26 9.54 8.10
CA MET A 33 -6.26 10.26 7.32
C MET A 33 -6.65 10.42 5.85
N THR A 34 -7.24 9.39 5.24
CA THR A 34 -7.73 9.47 3.86
C THR A 34 -8.86 10.50 3.74
N LEU A 35 -9.76 10.58 4.72
CA LEU A 35 -10.82 11.59 4.77
C LEU A 35 -10.23 12.99 4.89
N ILE A 36 -9.32 13.22 5.86
CA ILE A 36 -8.68 14.52 6.09
C ILE A 36 -7.98 15.00 4.81
N ILE A 37 -7.21 14.11 4.18
CA ILE A 37 -6.46 14.44 2.95
C ILE A 37 -7.40 14.65 1.77
N GLY A 38 -8.48 13.86 1.66
CA GLY A 38 -9.50 14.04 0.63
C GLY A 38 -10.23 15.38 0.76
N VAL A 39 -10.63 15.76 1.98
CA VAL A 39 -11.25 17.06 2.27
C VAL A 39 -10.28 18.20 1.96
N TYR A 40 -9.03 18.08 2.39
CA TYR A 40 -7.98 19.07 2.07
C TYR A 40 -7.81 19.23 0.56
N ALA A 41 -7.70 18.12 -0.18
CA ALA A 41 -7.54 18.16 -1.63
C ALA A 41 -8.72 18.84 -2.34
N VAL A 42 -9.96 18.53 -1.93
CA VAL A 42 -11.17 19.16 -2.50
C VAL A 42 -11.20 20.66 -2.22
N ILE A 43 -10.91 21.07 -0.98
CA ILE A 43 -10.87 22.50 -0.61
C ILE A 43 -9.77 23.21 -1.39
N SER A 44 -8.57 22.66 -1.46
CA SER A 44 -7.44 23.24 -2.20
C SER A 44 -7.75 23.39 -3.68
N ILE A 45 -8.30 22.35 -4.33
CA ILE A 45 -8.71 22.42 -5.74
C ILE A 45 -9.81 23.46 -5.94
N GLY A 46 -10.80 23.51 -5.05
CA GLY A 46 -11.88 24.50 -5.08
C GLY A 46 -11.36 25.93 -4.99
N ILE A 47 -10.45 26.21 -4.05
CA ILE A 47 -9.80 27.51 -3.90
C ILE A 47 -9.01 27.85 -5.18
N THR A 48 -8.19 26.94 -5.69
CA THR A 48 -7.40 27.18 -6.91
C THR A 48 -8.29 27.42 -8.13
N ALA A 49 -9.38 26.68 -8.28
CA ALA A 49 -10.34 26.87 -9.38
C ALA A 49 -11.06 28.23 -9.29
N ILE A 50 -11.48 28.65 -8.09
CA ILE A 50 -12.10 29.96 -7.86
C ILE A 50 -11.09 31.08 -8.11
N SER A 51 -9.86 30.98 -7.58
CA SER A 51 -8.80 31.96 -7.83
C SER A 51 -8.42 32.05 -9.31
N GLY A 52 -8.41 30.92 -10.02
CA GLY A 52 -8.21 30.87 -11.48
C GLY A 52 -9.35 31.53 -12.26
N ALA A 53 -10.60 31.29 -11.86
CA ALA A 53 -11.77 31.92 -12.49
C ALA A 53 -11.81 33.45 -12.23
N LEU A 54 -11.40 33.90 -11.04
CA LEU A 54 -11.32 35.31 -10.69
C LEU A 54 -10.16 36.04 -11.38
N SER A 55 -9.04 35.35 -11.63
CA SER A 55 -7.89 35.89 -12.37
C SER A 55 -8.07 35.85 -13.90
N GLY A 56 -8.95 34.98 -14.41
CA GLY A 56 -9.26 34.83 -15.83
C GLY A 56 -10.03 35.97 -16.52
N ILE A 57 -10.24 37.11 -15.85
CA ILE A 57 -10.87 38.30 -16.46
C ILE A 57 -9.88 39.11 -17.33
N GLY A 58 -8.58 38.76 -17.35
CA GLY A 58 -7.60 39.36 -18.28
C GLY A 58 -6.49 38.39 -18.69
N SER A 59 -6.36 38.14 -19.99
CA SER A 59 -5.23 37.47 -20.68
C SER A 59 -4.79 36.06 -20.22
N ALA A 60 -5.58 35.03 -20.51
CA ALA A 60 -5.14 33.61 -20.47
C ALA A 60 -4.09 33.22 -21.56
N ARG A 61 -3.33 34.18 -22.12
CA ARG A 61 -2.33 33.97 -23.18
C ARG A 61 -0.88 34.14 -22.73
N ASP A 62 -0.64 34.64 -21.53
CA ASP A 62 0.72 34.85 -21.03
C ASP A 62 1.25 33.59 -20.33
N ILE A 63 2.35 33.04 -20.85
CA ILE A 63 3.07 31.90 -20.27
C ILE A 63 3.40 32.14 -18.77
N GLU A 64 3.59 33.40 -18.38
CA GLU A 64 3.81 33.81 -16.99
C GLU A 64 2.58 33.55 -16.07
N VAL A 65 1.36 33.73 -16.59
CA VAL A 65 0.12 33.42 -15.86
C VAL A 65 -0.04 31.89 -15.72
N ILE A 66 0.31 31.13 -16.77
CA ILE A 66 0.30 29.67 -16.72
C ILE A 66 1.32 29.14 -15.70
N ILE A 67 2.56 29.67 -15.70
CA ILE A 67 3.60 29.25 -14.75
C ILE A 67 3.24 29.64 -13.31
N SER A 68 2.70 30.83 -13.10
CA SER A 68 2.31 31.30 -11.75
C SER A 68 1.16 30.49 -11.13
N ILE A 69 0.34 29.81 -11.94
CA ILE A 69 -0.69 28.86 -11.46
C ILE A 69 -0.13 27.44 -11.34
N LEU A 70 0.56 26.95 -12.37
CA LEU A 70 1.04 25.57 -12.41
C LEU A 70 2.17 25.28 -11.41
N ALA A 71 3.09 26.24 -11.18
CA ALA A 71 4.21 26.02 -10.26
C ALA A 71 3.76 25.84 -8.80
N PRO A 72 2.89 26.69 -8.22
CA PRO A 72 2.32 26.43 -6.90
C PRO A 72 1.53 25.13 -6.85
N MET A 73 0.69 24.83 -7.86
CA MET A 73 -0.05 23.56 -7.91
C MET A 73 0.87 22.34 -7.88
N PHE A 74 1.96 22.38 -8.64
CA PHE A 74 2.96 21.32 -8.65
C PHE A 74 3.65 21.17 -7.29
N ILE A 75 4.05 22.28 -6.67
CA ILE A 75 4.64 22.28 -5.32
C ILE A 75 3.66 21.67 -4.31
N PHE A 76 2.41 22.14 -4.27
CA PHE A 76 1.38 21.61 -3.39
C PHE A 76 1.16 20.11 -3.59
N LEU A 77 1.14 19.64 -4.84
CA LEU A 77 0.97 18.23 -5.17
C LEU A 77 2.15 17.37 -4.69
N VAL A 78 3.38 17.83 -4.93
CA VAL A 78 4.60 17.12 -4.50
C VAL A 78 4.69 17.07 -2.97
N PHE A 79 4.49 18.20 -2.28
CA PHE A 79 4.52 18.24 -0.81
C PHE A 79 3.39 17.42 -0.19
N GLY A 80 2.17 17.53 -0.71
CA GLY A 80 1.02 16.72 -0.28
C GLY A 80 1.29 15.22 -0.44
N TYR A 81 1.90 14.83 -1.56
CA TYR A 81 2.29 13.44 -1.81
C TYR A 81 3.36 12.93 -0.84
N ILE A 82 4.39 13.73 -0.52
CA ILE A 82 5.42 13.37 0.46
C ILE A 82 4.80 13.19 1.86
N ILE A 83 3.96 14.13 2.29
CA ILE A 83 3.25 14.05 3.57
C ILE A 83 2.41 12.76 3.62
N PHE A 84 1.68 12.46 2.54
CA PHE A 84 0.90 11.23 2.42
C PHE A 84 1.79 9.98 2.56
N MET A 85 2.94 9.94 1.89
CA MET A 85 3.89 8.83 2.01
C MET A 85 4.41 8.64 3.44
N ILE A 86 4.71 9.73 4.16
CA ILE A 86 5.14 9.69 5.56
C ILE A 86 4.04 9.07 6.42
N PHE A 87 2.80 9.54 6.31
CA PHE A 87 1.66 8.98 7.05
C PHE A 87 1.44 7.50 6.75
N TRP A 88 1.52 7.09 5.48
CA TRP A 88 1.39 5.68 5.12
C TRP A 88 2.53 4.82 5.63
N ALA A 89 3.76 5.34 5.66
CA ALA A 89 4.90 4.66 6.27
C ALA A 89 4.70 4.49 7.77
N LEU A 90 4.30 5.55 8.49
CA LEU A 90 3.99 5.53 9.92
C LEU A 90 2.97 4.45 10.27
N ILE A 91 1.82 4.45 9.59
CA ILE A 91 0.77 3.48 9.88
C ILE A 91 1.25 2.07 9.52
N GLU A 92 2.00 1.90 8.43
CA GLU A 92 2.50 0.59 8.03
C GLU A 92 3.44 -0.04 9.05
N VAL A 93 4.49 0.67 9.47
CA VAL A 93 5.45 0.12 10.44
C VAL A 93 4.82 -0.10 11.81
N GLY A 94 3.95 0.81 12.25
CA GLY A 94 3.21 0.66 13.49
C GLY A 94 2.25 -0.53 13.45
N SER A 95 1.57 -0.74 12.31
CA SER A 95 0.69 -1.90 12.11
C SER A 95 1.45 -3.21 12.20
N ILE A 96 2.59 -3.32 11.52
CA ILE A 96 3.38 -4.57 11.50
C ILE A 96 3.87 -4.88 12.91
N ASN A 97 4.30 -3.88 13.69
CA ASN A 97 4.73 -4.13 15.06
C ASN A 97 3.57 -4.53 16.00
N LEU A 98 2.35 -4.00 15.78
CA LEU A 98 1.14 -4.50 16.45
C LEU A 98 0.84 -5.95 16.08
N TYR A 99 1.00 -6.31 14.81
CA TYR A 99 0.78 -7.68 14.34
C TYR A 99 1.77 -8.64 14.97
N ARG A 100 3.04 -8.24 15.13
CA ARG A 100 4.03 -9.03 15.86
C ARG A 100 3.57 -9.37 17.27
N ALA A 101 3.17 -8.36 18.04
CA ALA A 101 2.68 -8.56 19.41
C ALA A 101 1.51 -9.56 19.42
N ALA A 102 0.51 -9.35 18.56
CA ALA A 102 -0.65 -10.24 18.47
C ALA A 102 -0.27 -11.69 18.09
N ILE A 103 0.66 -11.86 17.14
CA ILE A 103 1.14 -13.15 16.67
C ILE A 103 1.88 -13.91 17.77
N ASN A 104 2.55 -13.19 18.67
CA ASN A 104 3.26 -13.72 19.84
C ASN A 104 2.35 -13.93 21.07
N GLY A 105 1.03 -13.71 20.94
CA GLY A 105 0.08 -13.86 22.04
C GLY A 105 0.03 -12.68 23.02
N GLU A 106 0.70 -11.57 22.71
CA GLU A 106 0.65 -10.35 23.50
C GLU A 106 -0.55 -9.49 23.08
N LYS A 107 -1.20 -8.83 24.05
CA LYS A 107 -2.32 -7.92 23.76
C LYS A 107 -1.79 -6.69 23.00
N PRO A 108 -2.25 -6.39 21.78
CA PRO A 108 -1.74 -5.25 21.03
C PRO A 108 -2.11 -3.92 21.71
N THR A 109 -1.10 -3.09 21.98
CA THR A 109 -1.22 -1.81 22.67
C THR A 109 -0.64 -0.67 21.84
N ARG A 110 -0.97 0.57 22.20
CA ARG A 110 -0.41 1.77 21.58
C ARG A 110 1.12 1.80 21.63
N GLU A 111 1.72 1.25 22.69
CA GLU A 111 3.17 1.23 22.86
C GLU A 111 3.86 0.38 21.79
N HIS A 112 3.30 -0.79 21.47
CA HIS A 112 3.80 -1.60 20.36
C HIS A 112 3.71 -0.84 19.02
N PHE A 113 2.62 -0.11 18.77
CA PHE A 113 2.49 0.71 17.56
C PHE A 113 3.56 1.80 17.47
N LEU A 114 3.75 2.57 18.54
CA LEU A 114 4.72 3.68 18.59
C LEU A 114 6.17 3.19 18.53
N THR A 115 6.47 2.04 19.14
CA THR A 115 7.80 1.42 19.07
C THR A 115 8.15 1.06 17.62
N GLY A 116 7.19 0.52 16.87
CA GLY A 116 7.36 0.24 15.44
C GLY A 116 7.68 1.49 14.64
N ILE A 117 6.97 2.60 14.91
CA ILE A 117 7.24 3.91 14.29
C ILE A 117 8.65 4.40 14.60
N LYS A 118 8.99 4.50 15.89
CA LYS A 118 10.27 5.07 16.35
C LYS A 118 11.47 4.34 15.73
N ARG A 119 11.39 3.01 15.62
CA ARG A 119 12.52 2.19 15.17
C ARG A 119 12.61 2.07 13.65
N TYR A 120 11.48 1.98 12.94
CA TYR A 120 11.48 1.54 11.53
C TYR A 120 10.96 2.58 10.53
N MET A 121 10.34 3.68 10.97
CA MET A 121 9.70 4.63 10.05
C MET A 121 10.67 5.17 9.00
N MET A 122 11.85 5.66 9.38
CA MET A 122 12.81 6.22 8.41
C MET A 122 13.29 5.19 7.39
N ARG A 123 13.48 3.93 7.80
CA ARG A 123 13.90 2.86 6.90
C ARG A 123 12.80 2.56 5.87
N VAL A 124 11.57 2.36 6.33
CA VAL A 124 10.45 2.06 5.42
C VAL A 124 10.09 3.26 4.55
N PHE A 125 10.12 4.48 5.09
CA PHE A 125 9.90 5.70 4.32
C PHE A 125 10.97 5.89 3.25
N GLY A 126 12.26 5.80 3.61
CA GLY A 126 13.36 5.89 2.66
C GLY A 126 13.31 4.81 1.58
N GLY A 127 12.93 3.58 1.94
CA GLY A 127 12.73 2.50 0.99
C GLY A 127 11.57 2.75 0.02
N LYS A 128 10.43 3.25 0.51
CA LYS A 128 9.31 3.65 -0.35
C LYS A 128 9.69 4.78 -1.28
N LEU A 129 10.39 5.79 -0.77
CA LEU A 129 10.85 6.93 -1.55
C LEU A 129 11.78 6.46 -2.67
N PHE A 130 12.74 5.59 -2.35
CA PHE A 130 13.63 4.98 -3.34
C PHE A 130 12.87 4.22 -4.44
N ILE A 131 11.90 3.37 -4.08
CA ILE A 131 11.09 2.65 -5.06
C ILE A 131 10.30 3.62 -5.95
N HIS A 132 9.71 4.68 -5.40
CA HIS A 132 8.97 5.65 -6.20
C HIS A 132 9.88 6.42 -7.15
N PHE A 133 11.08 6.82 -6.72
CA PHE A 133 12.08 7.41 -7.62
C PHE A 133 12.48 6.43 -8.73
N LEU A 134 12.69 5.15 -8.40
CA LEU A 134 13.01 4.13 -9.39
C LEU A 134 11.88 3.96 -10.41
N VAL A 135 10.62 3.89 -9.95
CA VAL A 135 9.45 3.82 -10.82
C VAL A 135 9.32 5.07 -11.67
N LEU A 136 9.57 6.26 -11.13
CA LEU A 136 9.52 7.51 -11.88
C LEU A 136 10.53 7.51 -13.04
N ILE A 137 11.78 7.10 -12.77
CA ILE A 137 12.84 7.00 -13.78
C ILE A 137 12.48 5.95 -14.85
N LEU A 138 11.89 4.82 -14.45
CA LEU A 138 11.51 3.73 -15.36
C LEU A 138 10.16 3.97 -16.06
N SER A 139 9.37 4.95 -15.61
CA SER A 139 8.01 5.18 -16.09
C SER A 139 7.90 5.43 -17.60
N PRO A 140 8.80 6.17 -18.28
CA PRO A 140 8.69 6.36 -19.71
C PRO A 140 8.81 5.04 -20.49
N LEU A 141 9.74 4.16 -20.07
CA LEU A 141 9.92 2.85 -20.66
C LEU A 141 8.70 1.95 -20.44
N LEU A 142 8.14 1.98 -19.22
CA LEU A 142 6.92 1.22 -18.89
C LEU A 142 5.70 1.68 -19.70
N ILE A 143 5.56 3.01 -19.91
CA ILE A 143 4.48 3.58 -20.71
C ILE A 143 4.62 3.16 -22.17
N ILE A 144 5.81 3.27 -22.75
CA ILE A 144 6.06 2.85 -24.14
C ILE A 144 5.70 1.38 -24.33
N PHE A 145 6.18 0.51 -23.43
CA PHE A 145 5.88 -0.92 -23.47
C PHE A 145 4.37 -1.19 -23.36
N PHE A 146 3.68 -0.50 -22.45
CA PHE A 146 2.24 -0.64 -22.28
C PHE A 146 1.45 -0.19 -23.52
N VAL A 147 1.83 0.93 -24.14
CA VAL A 147 1.18 1.43 -25.36
C VAL A 147 1.36 0.44 -26.51
N ILE A 148 2.59 -0.06 -26.73
CA ILE A 148 2.86 -1.06 -27.77
C ILE A 148 2.04 -2.33 -27.52
N TYR A 149 2.02 -2.82 -26.28
CA TYR A 149 1.25 -4.01 -25.90
C TYR A 149 -0.25 -3.82 -26.13
N ALA A 150 -0.80 -2.66 -25.77
CA ALA A 150 -2.20 -2.33 -25.96
C ALA A 150 -2.59 -2.22 -27.45
N VAL A 151 -1.69 -1.73 -28.30
CA VAL A 151 -1.89 -1.64 -29.76
C VAL A 151 -1.90 -3.04 -30.39
N ILE A 152 -1.00 -3.94 -29.97
CA ILE A 152 -0.87 -5.28 -30.56
C ILE A 152 -2.00 -6.23 -30.10
N LEU A 153 -2.31 -6.23 -28.80
CA LEU A 153 -3.19 -7.24 -28.20
C LEU A 153 -4.58 -6.71 -27.85
N GLY A 154 -4.82 -5.41 -27.96
CA GLY A 154 -6.07 -4.76 -27.61
C GLY A 154 -6.18 -4.35 -26.13
N ILE A 155 -7.05 -3.38 -25.87
CA ILE A 155 -7.24 -2.74 -24.55
C ILE A 155 -7.68 -3.73 -23.45
N PRO A 156 -8.62 -4.66 -23.66
CA PRO A 156 -9.06 -5.57 -22.59
C PRO A 156 -7.92 -6.47 -22.08
N THR A 157 -7.09 -6.95 -22.99
CA THR A 157 -5.94 -7.83 -22.77
C THR A 157 -4.80 -7.08 -22.09
N ALA A 158 -4.59 -5.80 -22.45
CA ALA A 158 -3.68 -4.90 -21.75
C ALA A 158 -4.10 -4.62 -20.29
N GLY A 159 -5.40 -4.46 -20.04
CA GLY A 159 -5.93 -4.29 -18.68
C GLY A 159 -5.61 -5.48 -17.77
N TRP A 160 -5.81 -6.72 -18.26
CA TRP A 160 -5.46 -7.93 -17.52
C TRP A 160 -3.95 -8.09 -17.32
N ALA A 161 -3.13 -7.69 -18.28
CA ALA A 161 -1.68 -7.70 -18.14
C ALA A 161 -1.20 -6.79 -17.00
N VAL A 162 -1.79 -5.61 -16.84
CA VAL A 162 -1.46 -4.69 -15.73
C VAL A 162 -1.85 -5.29 -14.38
N VAL A 163 -3.04 -5.92 -14.29
CA VAL A 163 -3.47 -6.62 -13.07
C VAL A 163 -2.49 -7.75 -12.73
N PHE A 164 -2.16 -8.58 -13.72
CA PHE A 164 -1.22 -9.68 -13.54
C PHE A 164 0.16 -9.17 -13.08
N LEU A 165 0.72 -8.17 -13.74
CA LEU A 165 2.01 -7.58 -13.38
C LEU A 165 1.98 -7.00 -11.96
N THR A 166 0.90 -6.32 -11.59
CA THR A 166 0.73 -5.77 -10.24
C THR A 166 0.74 -6.87 -9.18
N VAL A 167 0.10 -8.01 -9.44
CA VAL A 167 0.09 -9.17 -8.53
C VAL A 167 1.47 -9.81 -8.46
N VAL A 168 2.16 -9.98 -9.60
CA VAL A 168 3.52 -10.53 -9.65
C VAL A 168 4.48 -9.66 -8.85
N ILE A 169 4.54 -8.35 -9.14
CA ILE A 169 5.37 -7.40 -8.40
C ILE A 169 4.95 -7.42 -6.92
N GLY A 170 3.65 -7.37 -6.65
CA GLY A 170 3.09 -7.46 -5.30
C GLY A 170 3.61 -8.69 -4.54
N ALA A 171 3.66 -9.88 -5.16
CA ALA A 171 4.18 -11.09 -4.52
C ALA A 171 5.66 -10.97 -4.10
N TYR A 172 6.49 -10.30 -4.92
CA TYR A 172 7.91 -10.09 -4.61
C TYR A 172 8.15 -9.03 -3.54
N PHE A 173 7.28 -8.03 -3.43
CA PHE A 173 7.42 -6.93 -2.47
C PHE A 173 6.52 -7.09 -1.24
N ALA A 174 5.57 -8.04 -1.19
CA ALA A 174 4.55 -8.10 -0.14
C ALA A 174 5.12 -8.20 1.29
N THR A 175 6.26 -8.87 1.46
CA THR A 175 6.88 -9.14 2.76
C THR A 175 8.03 -8.20 3.11
N TRP A 176 8.39 -7.25 2.26
CA TRP A 176 9.59 -6.43 2.48
C TRP A 176 9.55 -5.59 3.77
N THR A 177 8.41 -4.97 4.09
CA THR A 177 8.23 -4.21 5.33
C THR A 177 8.10 -5.12 6.52
N ILE A 178 7.57 -6.33 6.34
CA ILE A 178 7.57 -7.37 7.37
C ILE A 178 9.01 -7.75 7.70
N ALA A 179 9.86 -8.01 6.71
CA ALA A 179 11.27 -8.33 6.90
C ALA A 179 12.07 -7.20 7.57
N ILE A 180 11.84 -5.94 7.16
CA ILE A 180 12.48 -4.77 7.80
C ILE A 180 12.11 -4.68 9.28
N VAL A 181 10.84 -4.87 9.59
CA VAL A 181 10.33 -4.70 10.95
C VAL A 181 10.72 -5.93 11.77
N ASN A 182 10.37 -7.15 11.33
CA ASN A 182 10.57 -8.43 12.04
C ASN A 182 12.03 -8.67 12.38
N ASP A 183 12.91 -8.55 11.38
CA ASP A 183 14.30 -9.01 11.47
C ASP A 183 15.28 -7.84 11.64
N ASP A 184 14.75 -6.65 11.91
CA ASP A 184 15.51 -5.39 12.05
C ASP A 184 16.45 -5.10 10.86
N LEU A 185 16.01 -5.44 9.65
CA LEU A 185 16.82 -5.29 8.44
C LEU A 185 16.84 -3.83 7.94
N GLY A 186 17.93 -3.50 7.22
CA GLY A 186 17.97 -2.32 6.36
C GLY A 186 17.14 -2.50 5.09
N VAL A 187 16.85 -1.41 4.39
CA VAL A 187 15.97 -1.39 3.19
C VAL A 187 16.35 -2.45 2.15
N PHE A 188 17.60 -2.46 1.69
CA PHE A 188 18.04 -3.38 0.65
C PHE A 188 18.07 -4.83 1.12
N LYS A 189 18.43 -5.07 2.39
CA LYS A 189 18.40 -6.42 2.97
C LYS A 189 16.97 -6.94 3.10
N GLY A 190 16.02 -6.10 3.51
CA GLY A 190 14.59 -6.44 3.58
C GLY A 190 13.98 -6.71 2.20
N LEU A 191 14.36 -5.92 1.18
CA LEU A 191 14.02 -6.20 -0.22
C LEU A 191 14.57 -7.55 -0.68
N GLY A 192 15.85 -7.81 -0.43
CA GLY A 192 16.49 -9.08 -0.75
C GLY A 192 15.84 -10.28 -0.05
N ALA A 193 15.45 -10.13 1.22
CA ALA A 193 14.73 -11.15 1.98
C ALA A 193 13.36 -11.45 1.36
N SER A 194 12.57 -10.39 1.07
CA SER A 194 11.29 -10.52 0.38
C SER A 194 11.42 -11.19 -0.99
N PHE A 195 12.44 -10.81 -1.76
CA PHE A 195 12.68 -11.38 -3.09
C PHE A 195 13.10 -12.85 -3.04
N ARG A 196 13.98 -13.23 -2.10
CA ARG A 196 14.38 -14.64 -1.89
C ARG A 196 13.19 -15.49 -1.47
N LEU A 197 12.38 -14.98 -0.55
CA LEU A 197 11.17 -15.65 -0.09
C LEU A 197 10.19 -15.88 -1.24
N ALA A 198 9.87 -14.82 -1.98
CA ALA A 198 8.98 -14.90 -3.14
C ALA A 198 9.52 -15.80 -4.24
N LYS A 199 10.83 -15.82 -4.49
CA LYS A 199 11.44 -16.73 -5.48
C LYS A 199 11.24 -18.20 -5.10
N ARG A 200 11.41 -18.56 -3.83
CA ARG A 200 11.24 -19.95 -3.34
C ARG A 200 9.77 -20.35 -3.16
N HIS A 201 8.93 -19.38 -2.77
CA HIS A 201 7.53 -19.61 -2.42
C HIS A 201 6.58 -18.72 -3.25
N PHE A 202 6.84 -18.63 -4.56
CA PHE A 202 6.09 -17.73 -5.44
C PHE A 202 4.59 -18.05 -5.46
N LYS A 203 4.23 -19.34 -5.59
CA LYS A 203 2.83 -19.78 -5.70
C LYS A 203 1.96 -19.32 -4.52
N PRO A 204 2.30 -19.58 -3.23
CA PRO A 204 1.51 -19.09 -2.11
C PRO A 204 1.46 -17.57 -2.04
N MET A 205 2.58 -16.87 -2.29
CA MET A 205 2.63 -15.41 -2.26
C MET A 205 1.75 -14.79 -3.35
N PHE A 206 1.81 -15.34 -4.56
CA PHE A 206 1.01 -14.92 -5.70
C PHE A 206 -0.49 -15.09 -5.41
N ILE A 207 -0.91 -16.27 -4.93
CA ILE A 207 -2.33 -16.49 -4.60
C ILE A 207 -2.78 -15.55 -3.49
N LEU A 208 -1.99 -15.36 -2.44
CA LEU A 208 -2.36 -14.48 -1.34
C LEU A 208 -2.57 -13.04 -1.82
N VAL A 209 -1.63 -12.50 -2.58
CA VAL A 209 -1.72 -11.14 -3.14
C VAL A 209 -2.87 -11.03 -4.14
N LEU A 210 -3.07 -12.04 -5.00
CA LEU A 210 -4.19 -12.08 -5.95
C LEU A 210 -5.54 -12.09 -5.22
N SER A 211 -5.71 -12.97 -4.25
CA SER A 211 -6.93 -13.09 -3.45
C SER A 211 -7.21 -11.79 -2.69
N MET A 212 -6.20 -11.20 -2.05
CA MET A 212 -6.32 -9.91 -1.39
C MET A 212 -6.79 -8.83 -2.37
N MET A 213 -6.16 -8.74 -3.56
CA MET A 213 -6.53 -7.75 -4.57
C MET A 213 -7.96 -7.95 -5.09
N MET A 214 -8.35 -9.18 -5.39
CA MET A 214 -9.69 -9.51 -5.88
C MET A 214 -10.76 -9.22 -4.82
N VAL A 215 -10.58 -9.71 -3.58
CA VAL A 215 -11.57 -9.49 -2.51
C VAL A 215 -11.73 -7.99 -2.22
N VAL A 216 -10.64 -7.23 -2.14
CA VAL A 216 -10.69 -5.77 -1.93
C VAL A 216 -11.40 -5.05 -3.08
N ARG A 217 -11.20 -5.49 -4.32
CA ARG A 217 -11.84 -4.87 -5.49
C ARG A 217 -13.34 -5.17 -5.51
N TYR A 218 -13.72 -6.43 -5.30
CA TYR A 218 -15.13 -6.84 -5.32
C TYR A 218 -15.91 -6.42 -4.06
N SER A 219 -15.25 -6.26 -2.90
CA SER A 219 -15.90 -5.78 -1.68
C SER A 219 -16.44 -4.35 -1.83
N SER A 220 -15.84 -3.56 -2.71
CA SER A 220 -16.37 -2.24 -3.04
C SER A 220 -17.66 -2.39 -3.88
N TRP A 221 -17.67 -3.24 -4.92
CA TRP A 221 -18.76 -3.44 -5.90
C TRP A 221 -20.11 -3.92 -5.37
N ILE A 222 -20.17 -4.52 -4.19
CA ILE A 222 -21.40 -5.15 -3.66
C ILE A 222 -22.36 -4.11 -3.00
N LEU A 223 -21.87 -2.91 -2.70
CA LEU A 223 -22.66 -1.90 -1.99
C LEU A 223 -23.23 -0.89 -3.03
N GLY A 224 -24.24 -0.08 -2.70
CA GLY A 224 -24.77 0.95 -3.63
C GLY A 224 -23.94 2.25 -3.61
N PRO A 225 -24.10 3.19 -4.57
CA PRO A 225 -23.10 4.23 -4.93
C PRO A 225 -22.62 5.20 -3.83
N LEU A 226 -23.44 5.53 -2.81
CA LEU A 226 -23.05 6.47 -1.73
C LEU A 226 -22.58 5.78 -0.45
N ALA A 227 -23.25 4.69 -0.04
CA ALA A 227 -22.77 3.83 1.04
C ALA A 227 -21.46 3.10 0.65
N PHE A 228 -21.19 2.98 -0.66
CA PHE A 228 -20.03 2.35 -1.27
C PHE A 228 -18.68 2.88 -0.78
N VAL A 229 -18.57 4.20 -0.66
CA VAL A 229 -17.25 4.83 -0.58
C VAL A 229 -16.68 4.57 0.81
N PHE A 230 -17.41 4.90 1.87
CA PHE A 230 -16.94 4.72 3.24
C PHE A 230 -16.96 3.27 3.70
N LEU A 231 -18.07 2.55 3.45
CA LEU A 231 -18.18 1.16 3.89
C LEU A 231 -17.28 0.24 3.05
N GLY A 232 -17.17 0.48 1.74
CA GLY A 232 -16.25 -0.25 0.87
C GLY A 232 -14.78 0.01 1.21
N TRP A 233 -14.40 1.25 1.54
CA TRP A 233 -13.05 1.54 2.02
C TRP A 233 -12.76 0.90 3.37
N PHE A 234 -13.74 0.89 4.29
CA PHE A 234 -13.60 0.21 5.57
C PHE A 234 -13.45 -1.30 5.42
N LEU A 235 -14.36 -1.96 4.70
CA LEU A 235 -14.29 -3.39 4.43
C LEU A 235 -12.99 -3.76 3.70
N GLY A 236 -12.62 -2.98 2.67
CA GLY A 236 -11.35 -3.15 1.98
C GLY A 236 -10.16 -3.01 2.95
N GLY A 237 -10.20 -2.07 3.88
CA GLY A 237 -9.19 -1.91 4.93
C GLY A 237 -9.09 -3.11 5.86
N VAL A 238 -10.22 -3.64 6.33
CA VAL A 238 -10.29 -4.84 7.18
C VAL A 238 -9.73 -6.05 6.44
N VAL A 239 -10.14 -6.29 5.20
CA VAL A 239 -9.64 -7.37 4.35
C VAL A 239 -8.13 -7.24 4.15
N ARG A 240 -7.63 -6.03 3.81
CA ARG A 240 -6.20 -5.79 3.64
C ARG A 240 -5.42 -6.08 4.92
N THR A 241 -5.95 -5.71 6.08
CA THR A 241 -5.32 -6.00 7.38
C THR A 241 -5.30 -7.49 7.65
N PHE A 242 -6.41 -8.20 7.43
CA PHE A 242 -6.47 -9.66 7.57
C PHE A 242 -5.39 -10.33 6.70
N PHE A 243 -5.37 -10.06 5.40
CA PHE A 243 -4.37 -10.64 4.49
C PHE A 243 -2.93 -10.23 4.84
N ARG A 244 -2.71 -9.03 5.41
CA ARG A 244 -1.39 -8.63 5.90
C ARG A 244 -0.91 -9.47 7.08
N ILE A 245 -1.80 -9.82 8.01
CA ILE A 245 -1.45 -10.67 9.14
C ILE A 245 -1.19 -12.09 8.65
N VAL A 246 -1.97 -12.59 7.68
CA VAL A 246 -1.70 -13.88 7.01
C VAL A 246 -0.32 -13.85 6.36
N LEU A 247 0.00 -12.80 5.58
CA LEU A 247 1.34 -12.59 5.02
C LEU A 247 2.44 -12.63 6.06
N TYR A 248 2.21 -12.07 7.26
CA TYR A 248 3.19 -12.12 8.35
C TYR A 248 3.34 -13.55 8.88
N LYS A 249 2.25 -14.26 9.18
CA LYS A 249 2.35 -15.67 9.60
C LYS A 249 3.05 -16.54 8.55
N THR A 250 2.72 -16.34 7.28
CA THR A 250 3.36 -17.01 6.15
C THR A 250 4.85 -16.65 6.04
N TYR A 251 5.21 -15.38 6.30
CA TYR A 251 6.60 -14.93 6.37
C TYR A 251 7.39 -15.72 7.42
N LEU A 252 6.90 -15.75 8.66
CA LEU A 252 7.58 -16.44 9.77
C LEU A 252 7.77 -17.93 9.48
N ARG A 253 6.71 -18.60 8.99
CA ARG A 253 6.74 -20.04 8.66
C ARG A 253 7.81 -20.39 7.61
N TYR A 254 7.99 -19.53 6.62
CA TYR A 254 8.93 -19.78 5.53
C TYR A 254 10.32 -19.18 5.78
N GLU A 255 10.45 -18.15 6.61
CA GLU A 255 11.74 -17.59 7.02
C GLU A 255 12.59 -18.64 7.75
N GLU A 256 11.99 -19.39 8.67
CA GLU A 256 12.64 -20.51 9.37
C GLU A 256 13.23 -21.54 8.40
N LYS A 257 12.62 -21.71 7.23
CA LYS A 257 13.08 -22.63 6.16
C LYS A 257 14.08 -22.00 5.19
N VAL A 258 14.34 -20.70 5.31
CA VAL A 258 15.21 -19.94 4.41
C VAL A 258 16.55 -19.62 5.06
N GLN A 259 16.59 -19.45 6.38
CA GLN A 259 17.82 -19.18 7.14
C GLN A 259 18.73 -20.41 7.35
N TYR A 260 18.20 -21.62 7.20
CA TYR A 260 18.97 -22.87 7.25
C TYR A 260 18.93 -23.57 5.87
N PRO A 261 19.87 -23.27 4.96
CA PRO A 261 20.19 -24.16 3.84
C PRO A 261 20.86 -25.45 4.32
#